data_AF-A0A4D9DUX8-F1
#
_entry.id   AF-A0A4D9DUX8-F1
#
_cell.length_a   1.000
_cell.length_b   1.000
_cell.length_c   1.000
_cell.angle_alpha   90.00
_cell.angle_beta   90.00
_cell.angle_gamma   90.00
#
_symmetry.space_group_name_H-M   'P 1'
#
loop_
_entity.id
_entity.type
_entity.pdbx_description
1 polymer ?
#
loop_
_entity_poly.entity_id
_entity_poly.type
_entity_poly.pdbx_seq_one_letter_code
_entity_poly.pdbx_strand_id
1 'polypeptide(L)' 'MAEEDVPNTQCGYGVRLKLELEQQSFIHAKGCVAQFERWLQDNLIAVAGIFVGIALLQISGVCLAQNLVSDVEAVKANW' A
#
# COMPACT_ATOMS: atom_id res chain seq x y z
N MET A 1 -48.78 10.24 -0.46
CA MET A 1 -48.13 10.52 -1.77
C MET A 1 -46.68 10.77 -1.44
N ALA A 2 -45.84 9.73 -1.47
CA ALA A 2 -44.40 9.89 -1.33
C ALA A 2 -43.89 10.22 -2.73
N GLU A 3 -43.38 11.43 -2.91
CA GLU A 3 -42.69 11.83 -4.12
C GLU A 3 -41.43 10.96 -4.19
N GLU A 4 -41.37 10.07 -5.18
CA GLU A 4 -40.17 9.27 -5.41
C GLU A 4 -39.05 10.24 -5.78
N ASP A 5 -38.10 10.41 -4.86
CA ASP A 5 -36.92 11.25 -5.01
C ASP A 5 -36.11 10.69 -6.18
N VAL A 6 -36.35 11.21 -7.40
CA VAL A 6 -35.64 10.77 -8.60
C VAL A 6 -34.18 11.16 -8.43
N PRO A 7 -33.26 10.19 -8.21
CA PRO A 7 -31.88 10.54 -8.01
C PRO A 7 -31.34 11.19 -9.28
N ASN A 8 -30.81 12.41 -9.16
CA ASN A 8 -30.23 13.14 -10.27
C ASN A 8 -29.01 12.40 -10.84
N THR A 9 -29.19 11.72 -11.97
CA THR A 9 -28.11 11.01 -12.67
C THR A 9 -27.28 11.90 -13.59
N GLN A 10 -27.54 13.22 -13.65
CA GLN A 10 -26.72 14.15 -14.43
C GLN A 10 -25.39 14.54 -13.77
N CYS A 11 -24.97 13.88 -12.69
CA CYS A 11 -23.62 14.04 -12.17
C CYS A 11 -22.59 13.63 -13.25
N GLY A 12 -22.01 14.60 -13.96
CA GLY A 12 -21.05 14.40 -15.05
C GLY A 12 -21.60 14.42 -16.47
N TYR A 13 -22.87 14.82 -16.69
CA TYR A 13 -23.44 14.96 -18.04
C TYR A 13 -22.68 16.05 -18.83
N GLY A 14 -22.18 15.70 -20.02
CA GLY A 14 -21.39 16.59 -20.87
C GLY A 14 -19.90 16.72 -20.51
N VAL A 15 -19.51 16.50 -19.25
CA VAL A 15 -18.08 16.54 -18.83
C VAL A 15 -17.37 15.26 -19.26
N ARG A 16 -18.04 14.10 -19.18
CA ARG A 16 -17.51 12.78 -19.63
C ARG A 16 -17.24 12.66 -21.13
N LEU A 17 -17.75 13.60 -21.94
CA LEU A 17 -17.60 13.61 -23.41
C LEU A 17 -16.36 14.37 -23.90
N LYS A 18 -15.71 15.15 -23.02
CA LYS A 18 -14.49 15.92 -23.33
C LYS A 18 -13.24 15.03 -23.22
N LEU A 19 -12.17 15.41 -23.93
CA LEU A 19 -10.87 14.74 -23.90
C LEU A 19 -10.34 14.62 -22.45
N GLU A 20 -9.74 13.48 -22.08
CA GLU A 20 -9.26 13.15 -20.72
C GLU A 20 -8.42 14.26 -20.05
N LEU A 21 -7.69 15.05 -20.84
CA LEU A 21 -6.86 16.17 -20.37
C LEU A 21 -7.68 17.36 -19.85
N GLU A 22 -8.84 17.67 -20.44
CA GLU A 22 -9.76 18.73 -19.99
C GLU A 22 -10.59 18.28 -18.78
N GLN A 23 -10.86 16.98 -18.67
CA GLN A 23 -11.62 16.39 -17.56
C GLN A 23 -10.86 16.42 -16.24
N GLN A 24 -9.54 16.21 -16.26
CA GLN A 24 -8.70 16.24 -15.05
C GLN A 24 -8.65 17.61 -14.36
N SER A 25 -8.99 18.70 -15.08
CA SER A 25 -9.02 20.06 -14.54
C SER A 25 -10.33 20.38 -13.80
N PHE A 26 -11.43 19.67 -14.10
CA PHE A 26 -12.75 19.92 -13.52
C PHE A 26 -13.25 18.82 -12.57
N ILE A 27 -12.79 17.57 -12.74
CA ILE A 27 -13.20 16.42 -11.93
C ILE A 27 -11.97 15.54 -11.66
N HIS A 28 -11.64 15.31 -10.38
CA HIS A 28 -10.70 14.26 -9.98
C HIS A 28 -11.35 12.87 -10.19
N ALA A 29 -11.37 12.39 -11.43
CA ALA A 29 -11.90 11.06 -11.77
C ALA A 29 -10.97 9.91 -11.31
N LYS A 30 -9.79 10.22 -10.78
CA LYS A 30 -8.84 9.24 -10.24
C LYS A 30 -9.21 8.91 -8.80
N GLY A 31 -9.71 7.70 -8.57
CA GLY A 31 -9.90 7.17 -7.22
C GLY A 31 -8.57 6.91 -6.51
N CYS A 32 -8.59 6.89 -5.17
CA CYS A 32 -7.41 6.62 -4.35
C CYS A 32 -6.73 5.29 -4.70
N VAL A 33 -7.52 4.25 -4.99
CA VAL A 33 -7.03 2.92 -5.36
C VAL A 33 -6.29 2.94 -6.71
N ALA A 34 -6.82 3.63 -7.72
CA ALA A 34 -6.20 3.71 -9.04
C ALA A 34 -4.88 4.50 -9.02
N GLN A 35 -4.77 5.54 -8.19
CA GLN A 35 -3.50 6.24 -7.98
C GLN A 35 -2.49 5.39 -7.22
N PHE A 36 -2.94 4.67 -6.19
CA PHE A 36 -2.08 3.77 -5.44
C PHE A 36 -1.54 2.62 -6.31
N GLU A 37 -2.38 2.04 -7.16
CA GLU A 37 -1.97 0.98 -8.09
C GLU A 37 -0.89 1.46 -9.06
N ARG A 38 -1.04 2.66 -9.65
CA ARG A 38 -0.03 3.25 -10.53
C ARG A 38 1.28 3.49 -9.80
N TRP A 39 1.22 4.10 -8.61
CA TRP A 39 2.39 4.30 -7.78
C TRP A 39 3.07 2.97 -7.42
N LEU A 40 2.29 1.95 -7.08
CA LEU A 40 2.79 0.62 -6.73
C LEU A 40 3.43 -0.08 -7.94
N GLN A 41 2.86 0.04 -9.14
CA GLN A 41 3.45 -0.50 -10.37
C GLN A 41 4.78 0.17 -10.69
N ASP A 42 4.87 1.50 -10.58
CA ASP A 42 6.10 2.25 -10.82
C ASP A 42 7.19 1.97 -9.77
N ASN A 43 6.80 1.66 -8.53
CA ASN A 43 7.70 1.46 -7.39
C ASN A 43 7.79 0.01 -6.90
N LEU A 44 7.34 -0.96 -7.70
CA LEU A 44 7.21 -2.35 -7.28
C LEU A 44 8.53 -2.94 -6.76
N ILE A 45 9.64 -2.63 -7.45
CA ILE A 45 10.98 -3.11 -7.08
C ILE A 45 11.41 -2.52 -5.73
N ALA A 46 11.17 -1.22 -5.50
CA ALA A 46 11.51 -0.56 -4.24
C ALA A 46 10.71 -1.16 -3.07
N VAL A 47 9.40 -1.34 -3.25
CA VAL A 47 8.53 -1.95 -2.23
C VAL A 47 8.95 -3.38 -1.93
N ALA A 48 9.22 -4.19 -2.96
CA ALA A 48 9.72 -5.55 -2.78
C ALA A 48 11.08 -5.58 -2.06
N GLY A 49 12.00 -4.69 -2.41
CA GLY A 49 13.30 -4.57 -1.75
C GLY A 49 13.18 -4.20 -0.28
N ILE A 50 12.28 -3.28 0.08
CA ILE A 50 12.00 -2.93 1.48
C ILE A 50 11.47 -4.16 2.23
N PHE A 51 10.53 -4.90 1.63
CA PHE A 51 9.94 -6.08 2.26
C PHE A 51 10.99 -7.17 2.53
N VAL A 52 11.85 -7.44 1.55
CA VAL A 52 12.98 -8.39 1.69
C VAL A 52 13.98 -7.89 2.74
N GLY A 53 14.33 -6.60 2.72
CA GLY A 53 15.24 -6.01 3.70
C GLY A 53 14.72 -6.16 5.13
N ILE A 54 13.43 -5.89 5.36
CA ILE A 54 12.79 -6.09 6.66
C ILE A 54 12.82 -7.57 7.05
N ALA A 55 12.50 -8.49 6.13
CA ALA A 55 12.53 -9.92 6.42
C ALA A 55 13.94 -10.39 6.84
N LEU A 56 14.98 -9.94 6.13
CA LEU A 56 16.37 -10.25 6.47
C LEU A 56 16.79 -9.68 7.83
N LEU A 57 16.40 -8.44 8.13
CA LEU A 57 16.66 -7.83 9.43
C LEU A 57 15.98 -8.59 10.57
N GLN A 58 14.73 -9.02 10.37
CA GLN A 58 13.99 -9.82 11.35
C GLN A 58 14.65 -11.19 11.58
N ILE A 59 15.00 -11.91 10.50
CA ILE A 59 15.68 -13.22 10.60
C ILE A 59 17.02 -13.06 11.33
N SER A 60 17.80 -12.04 10.96
CA SER A 60 19.10 -11.76 11.59
C SER A 60 18.92 -11.48 13.09
N GLY A 61 17.93 -10.68 13.46
CA GLY A 61 17.63 -10.38 14.87
C GLY A 61 17.27 -11.63 15.68
N VAL A 62 16.43 -12.51 15.13
CA VAL A 62 16.05 -13.78 15.77
C VAL A 62 17.26 -14.69 15.93
N CYS A 63 18.08 -14.87 14.89
CA CYS A 63 19.27 -15.71 14.96
C CYS A 63 20.28 -15.20 15.98
N LEU A 64 20.52 -13.88 16.05
CA LEU A 64 21.41 -13.30 17.05
C LEU A 64 20.88 -13.52 18.47
N ALA A 65 19.58 -13.33 18.69
CA ALA A 65 18.97 -13.56 20.00
C ALA A 65 19.11 -15.02 20.43
N GLN A 66 18.91 -15.97 19.52
CA GLN A 66 19.07 -17.40 19.79
C GLN A 66 20.53 -17.78 20.09
N ASN A 67 21.48 -17.28 19.32
CA ASN A 67 22.91 -17.52 19.57
C ASN A 67 23.32 -16.97 20.94
N LEU A 68 22.88 -15.76 21.30
CA LEU A 68 23.19 -15.15 22.59
C LEU A 68 22.62 -15.97 23.76
N VAL A 69 21.39 -16.46 23.64
CA VAL A 69 20.79 -17.32 24.66
C VAL A 69 21.57 -18.62 24.81
N SER A 70 21.93 -19.26 23.70
CA SER A 70 22.75 -20.48 23.71
C SER A 70 24.10 -20.26 24.38
N ASP A 71 24.74 -19.12 24.13
CA ASP A 71 26.02 -18.78 24.76
C ASP A 71 25.88 -18.57 26.27
N VAL A 72 24.80 -17.90 26.72
CA VAL A 72 24.50 -17.72 28.15
C VAL A 72 24.24 -19.07 28.83
N GLU A 73 23.49 -19.97 28.19
CA GLU A 73 23.23 -21.31 28.70
C GLU A 73 24.51 -22.15 28.78
N ALA A 74 25.39 -22.05 27.77
CA ALA A 74 26.68 -22.74 27.76
C ALA A 74 27.61 -22.26 28.88
N VAL A 75 27.68 -20.94 29.10
CA VAL A 75 28.42 -20.39 30.25
C VAL A 75 27.83 -20.93 31.54
N LYS A 76 26.51 -20.86 31.74
CA LYS A 76 25.83 -21.34 32.96
C LYS A 76 26.06 -22.83 33.22
N ALA A 77 26.10 -23.67 32.19
CA ALA A 77 26.35 -25.12 32.33
C ALA A 77 27.81 -25.45 32.72
N ASN A 78 28.73 -24.49 32.55
CA ASN A 78 30.14 -24.63 32.91
C ASN A 78 30.45 -24.16 34.35
N TRP A 79 29.44 -23.68 35.10
CA TRP A 79 29.52 -23.39 36.55
C TRP A 79 28.87 -24.51 37.35
#